data_AF-A0A3D2F2Q9-F1
#
_entry.id   AF-A0A3D2F2Q9-F1
#
_cell.length_a   1.000
_cell.length_b   1.000
_cell.length_c   1.000
_cell.angle_alpha   90.00
_cell.angle_beta   90.00
_cell.angle_gamma   90.00
#
_symmetry.space_group_name_H-M   'P 1'
#
loop_
_entity.id
_entity.type
_entity.pdbx_description
1 polymer ?
#
loop_
_entity_poly.entity_id
_entity_poly.type
_entity_poly.pdbx_seq_one_letter_code
_entity_poly.pdbx_strand_id
1 'polypeptide(L)'
;MRRKIIYGVGIFFAIWAVLIGVISFLEWRDNTKFERNMTKIDKMVEDREKELAKDTIGGNTPQETLEMFIAAVEAGDYELASKYFVAEKQGEELRILNNAPQENIYNLMNILKTASEWRSGAGSDSFIMEAKLNSKPSMFVSFIKYPSDNWKINEI
;
A
#
# COMPACT_ATOMS: atom_id res chain seq x y z
N MET A 1 29.18 -65.92 8.26
CA MET A 1 28.53 -64.71 8.83
C MET A 1 28.87 -63.40 8.12
N ARG A 2 30.11 -63.16 7.66
CA ARG A 2 30.53 -61.86 7.06
C ARG A 2 29.83 -61.45 5.74
N ARG A 3 29.48 -62.39 4.84
CA ARG A 3 28.82 -62.05 3.56
C ARG A 3 27.39 -61.52 3.72
N LYS A 4 26.61 -62.04 4.69
CA LYS A 4 25.23 -61.59 4.95
C LYS A 4 25.16 -60.15 5.49
N ILE A 5 26.19 -59.73 6.23
CA ILE A 5 26.34 -58.35 6.73
C ILE A 5 26.64 -57.38 5.58
N ILE A 6 27.49 -57.78 4.63
CA ILE A 6 27.82 -56.95 3.45
C ILE A 6 26.59 -56.70 2.56
N TYR A 7 25.75 -57.72 2.33
CA TYR A 7 24.50 -57.55 1.57
C TYR A 7 23.49 -56.66 2.31
N GLY A 8 23.40 -56.76 3.65
CA GLY A 8 22.55 -55.89 4.47
C GLY A 8 22.97 -54.43 4.43
N VAL A 9 24.28 -54.16 4.47
CA VAL A 9 24.84 -52.80 4.35
C VAL A 9 24.58 -52.21 2.95
N GLY A 10 24.74 -53.01 1.89
CA GLY A 10 24.44 -52.57 0.52
C GLY A 10 22.97 -52.19 0.31
N ILE A 11 22.04 -52.99 0.86
CA ILE A 11 20.60 -52.71 0.79
C ILE A 11 20.25 -51.42 1.55
N PHE A 12 20.87 -51.18 2.70
CA PHE A 12 20.67 -49.96 3.47
C PHE A 12 21.08 -48.70 2.69
N PHE A 13 22.24 -48.71 2.03
CA PHE A 13 22.68 -47.59 1.19
C PHE A 13 21.79 -47.38 -0.04
N ALA A 14 21.28 -48.45 -0.64
CA ALA A 14 20.34 -48.35 -1.76
C ALA A 14 19.02 -47.70 -1.33
N ILE A 15 18.48 -48.07 -0.16
CA ILE A 15 17.27 -47.44 0.40
C ILE A 15 17.52 -45.97 0.71
N TRP A 16 18.67 -45.63 1.29
CA TRP A 16 19.05 -44.24 1.56
C TRP A 16 19.19 -43.40 0.28
N ALA A 17 19.79 -43.96 -0.78
CA ALA A 17 19.91 -43.27 -2.07
C ALA A 17 18.53 -42.99 -2.70
N VAL A 18 17.60 -43.94 -2.60
CA VAL A 18 16.21 -43.76 -3.07
C VAL A 18 15.49 -42.70 -2.23
N LEU A 19 15.63 -42.72 -0.90
CA LEU A 19 15.03 -41.72 -0.03
C LEU A 19 15.57 -40.31 -0.32
N ILE A 20 16.88 -40.15 -0.50
CA ILE A 20 17.50 -38.88 -0.89
C ILE A 20 16.97 -38.42 -2.25
N GLY A 21 16.93 -39.31 -3.24
CA GLY A 21 16.40 -38.98 -4.57
C GLY A 21 14.94 -38.54 -4.56
N VAL A 22 14.09 -39.20 -3.75
CA VAL A 22 12.68 -38.81 -3.57
C VAL A 22 12.54 -37.45 -2.88
N ILE A 23 13.33 -37.19 -1.83
CA ILE A 23 13.33 -35.89 -1.13
C ILE A 23 13.76 -34.77 -2.10
N SER A 24 14.89 -34.93 -2.80
CA SER A 24 15.37 -33.95 -3.77
C SER A 24 14.39 -33.72 -4.93
N PHE A 25 13.68 -34.75 -5.40
CA PHE A 25 12.66 -34.62 -6.43
C PHE A 25 11.41 -33.87 -5.95
N LEU A 26 10.99 -34.09 -4.69
CA LEU A 26 9.87 -33.37 -4.10
C LEU A 26 10.20 -31.88 -3.88
N GLU A 27 11.41 -31.56 -3.41
CA GLU A 27 11.91 -30.18 -3.25
C GLU A 27 11.99 -29.45 -4.61
N TRP A 28 12.51 -30.11 -5.66
CA TRP A 28 12.57 -29.53 -7.01
C TRP A 28 11.16 -29.19 -7.57
N ARG A 29 10.16 -30.04 -7.32
CA ARG A 29 8.78 -29.81 -7.76
C ARG A 29 8.13 -28.62 -7.03
N ASP A 30 8.45 -28.40 -5.76
CA ASP A 30 7.86 -27.33 -4.95
C ASP A 30 8.47 -25.96 -5.27
N ASN A 31 9.80 -25.89 -5.44
CA ASN A 31 10.50 -24.64 -5.76
C ASN A 31 10.03 -24.00 -7.09
N THR A 32 9.71 -24.80 -8.12
CA THR A 32 9.28 -24.26 -9.42
C THR A 32 7.92 -23.54 -9.39
N LYS A 33 7.05 -23.86 -8.42
CA LYS A 33 5.77 -23.16 -8.24
C LYS A 33 5.94 -21.91 -7.39
N PHE A 34 6.80 -21.98 -6.38
CA PHE A 34 7.12 -20.84 -5.52
C PHE A 34 7.77 -19.71 -6.30
N GLU A 35 8.80 -20.00 -7.12
CA GLU A 35 9.47 -18.99 -7.96
C GLU A 35 8.52 -18.33 -8.96
N ARG A 36 7.66 -19.11 -9.63
CA ARG A 36 6.67 -18.56 -10.57
C ARG A 36 5.63 -17.66 -9.90
N ASN A 37 5.24 -17.99 -8.67
CA ASN A 37 4.31 -17.16 -7.91
C ASN A 37 4.99 -15.86 -7.45
N MET A 38 6.25 -15.93 -7.02
CA MET A 38 7.06 -14.74 -6.69
C MET A 38 7.21 -13.82 -7.90
N THR A 39 7.63 -14.33 -9.06
CA THR A 39 7.76 -13.50 -10.28
C THR A 39 6.44 -12.83 -10.70
N LYS A 40 5.30 -13.50 -10.49
CA LYS A 40 4.00 -12.89 -10.77
C LYS A 40 3.67 -11.77 -9.79
N ILE A 41 3.95 -11.97 -8.50
CA ILE A 41 3.76 -10.93 -7.48
C ILE A 41 4.67 -9.74 -7.78
N ASP A 42 5.94 -9.97 -8.07
CA ASP A 42 6.91 -8.91 -8.41
C ASP A 42 6.43 -8.11 -9.61
N LYS A 43 5.98 -8.79 -10.66
CA LYS A 43 5.44 -8.13 -11.85
C LYS A 43 4.15 -7.34 -11.54
N MET A 44 3.26 -7.86 -10.70
CA MET A 44 2.05 -7.14 -10.29
C MET A 44 2.39 -5.88 -9.48
N VAL A 45 3.39 -5.95 -8.61
CA VAL A 45 3.89 -4.81 -7.84
C VAL A 45 4.52 -3.79 -8.78
N GLU A 46 5.39 -4.22 -9.70
CA GLU A 46 6.04 -3.35 -10.68
C GLU A 46 5.02 -2.66 -11.61
N ASP A 47 4.04 -3.41 -12.12
CA ASP A 47 2.98 -2.86 -12.97
C ASP A 47 2.14 -1.85 -12.18
N ARG A 48 1.81 -2.14 -10.91
CA ARG A 48 1.11 -1.18 -10.03
C ARG A 48 1.94 0.07 -9.78
N GLU A 49 3.23 -0.05 -9.45
CA GLU A 49 4.12 1.09 -9.25
C GLU A 49 4.22 1.95 -10.51
N LYS A 50 4.29 1.33 -11.70
CA LYS A 50 4.27 2.06 -12.97
C LYS A 50 2.97 2.82 -13.20
N GLU A 51 1.82 2.26 -12.86
CA GLU A 51 0.55 2.98 -12.98
C GLU A 51 0.48 4.13 -11.97
N LEU A 52 0.90 3.92 -10.72
CA LEU A 52 0.94 4.98 -9.71
C LEU A 52 1.95 6.09 -10.06
N ALA A 53 3.05 5.77 -10.73
CA ALA A 53 4.04 6.73 -11.21
C ALA A 53 3.49 7.66 -12.32
N LYS A 54 2.44 7.24 -13.04
CA LYS A 54 1.76 8.09 -14.03
C LYS A 54 0.78 9.07 -13.38
N ASP A 55 0.37 8.83 -12.13
CA ASP A 55 -0.52 9.72 -11.40
C ASP A 55 0.26 10.89 -10.81
N THR A 56 0.25 12.00 -11.54
CA THR A 56 0.91 13.25 -11.14
C THR A 56 -0.01 14.22 -10.41
N ILE A 57 -1.20 13.78 -9.98
CA ILE A 57 -2.16 14.66 -9.29
C ILE A 57 -1.78 14.73 -7.82
N GLY A 58 -1.57 15.94 -7.30
CA GLY A 58 -1.16 16.19 -5.93
C GLY A 58 -0.06 17.24 -5.86
N GLY A 59 0.19 17.76 -4.67
CA GLY A 59 1.24 18.74 -4.44
C GLY A 59 2.61 18.10 -4.27
N ASN A 60 3.66 18.91 -4.37
CA ASN A 60 5.04 18.53 -4.02
C ASN A 60 5.19 18.39 -2.49
N THR A 61 4.25 18.98 -1.74
CA THR A 61 4.17 18.86 -0.28
C THR A 61 2.79 18.35 0.16
N PRO A 62 2.69 17.73 1.35
CA PRO A 62 1.41 17.40 1.96
C PRO A 62 0.47 18.61 2.08
N GLN A 63 1.01 19.79 2.39
CA GLN A 63 0.28 21.05 2.58
C GLN A 63 -0.34 21.50 1.26
N GLU A 64 0.46 21.57 0.21
CA GLU A 64 0.00 21.92 -1.13
C GLU A 64 -1.09 20.95 -1.60
N THR A 65 -0.95 19.65 -1.33
CA THR A 65 -1.98 18.65 -1.66
C THR A 65 -3.28 18.92 -0.91
N LEU A 66 -3.21 19.22 0.39
CA LEU A 66 -4.38 19.52 1.20
C LEU A 66 -5.08 20.81 0.72
N GLU A 67 -4.30 21.84 0.40
CA GLU A 67 -4.82 23.11 -0.14
C GLU A 67 -5.53 22.91 -1.48
N MET A 68 -4.94 22.12 -2.39
CA MET A 68 -5.55 21.78 -3.68
C MET A 68 -6.84 20.97 -3.51
N PHE A 69 -6.86 20.04 -2.55
CA PHE A 69 -8.07 19.29 -2.20
C PHE A 69 -9.18 20.21 -1.69
N ILE A 70 -8.87 21.07 -0.72
CA ILE A 70 -9.83 22.04 -0.16
C ILE A 70 -10.37 22.95 -1.28
N ALA A 71 -9.49 23.48 -2.12
CA ALA A 71 -9.87 24.34 -3.24
C ALA A 71 -10.83 23.64 -4.23
N ALA A 72 -10.57 22.37 -4.56
CA ALA A 72 -11.44 21.59 -5.42
C ALA A 72 -12.82 21.34 -4.79
N VAL A 73 -12.87 21.00 -3.49
CA VAL A 73 -14.13 20.82 -2.76
C VAL A 73 -14.92 22.13 -2.69
N GLU A 74 -14.27 23.25 -2.40
CA GLU A 74 -14.92 24.57 -2.35
C GLU A 74 -15.42 25.06 -3.71
N ALA A 75 -14.76 24.64 -4.80
CA ALA A 75 -15.23 24.86 -6.16
C ALA A 75 -16.37 23.91 -6.58
N GLY A 76 -16.72 22.91 -5.75
CA GLY A 76 -17.70 21.87 -6.08
C GLY A 76 -17.18 20.82 -7.07
N ASP A 77 -15.87 20.79 -7.34
CA ASP A 77 -15.24 19.81 -8.24
C ASP A 77 -14.85 18.55 -7.45
N TYR A 78 -15.85 17.75 -7.10
CA TYR A 78 -15.65 16.54 -6.30
C TYR A 78 -14.92 15.43 -7.08
N GLU A 79 -15.01 15.45 -8.42
CA GLU A 79 -14.24 14.55 -9.26
C GLU A 79 -12.74 14.86 -9.13
N LEU A 80 -12.33 16.13 -9.19
CA LEU A 80 -10.95 16.52 -8.94
C LEU A 80 -10.55 16.30 -7.48
N ALA A 81 -11.41 16.67 -6.53
CA ALA A 81 -11.14 16.51 -5.10
C ALA A 81 -10.81 15.04 -4.74
N SER A 82 -11.61 14.11 -5.26
CA SER A 82 -11.38 12.67 -5.00
C SER A 82 -10.06 12.16 -5.55
N LYS A 83 -9.50 12.76 -6.62
CA LYS A 83 -8.22 12.36 -7.20
C LYS A 83 -7.01 12.73 -6.34
N TYR A 84 -7.14 13.63 -5.37
CA TYR A 84 -6.07 13.90 -4.40
C TYR A 84 -5.91 12.77 -3.37
N PHE A 85 -6.86 11.84 -3.28
CA PHE A 85 -6.72 10.64 -2.49
C PHE A 85 -5.95 9.54 -3.22
N VAL A 86 -5.46 8.58 -2.44
CA VAL A 86 -4.89 7.34 -2.96
C VAL A 86 -5.89 6.61 -3.87
N ALA A 87 -5.39 5.95 -4.93
CA ALA A 87 -6.17 5.31 -5.98
C ALA A 87 -7.31 4.42 -5.45
N GLU A 88 -7.06 3.69 -4.37
CA GLU A 88 -8.02 2.78 -3.73
C GLU A 88 -9.23 3.50 -3.12
N LYS A 89 -9.08 4.77 -2.75
CA LYS A 89 -10.09 5.56 -2.05
C LYS A 89 -10.87 6.52 -2.95
N GLN A 90 -10.35 6.87 -4.13
CA GLN A 90 -10.95 7.89 -5.00
C GLN A 90 -12.45 7.66 -5.26
N GLY A 91 -12.85 6.41 -5.55
CA GLY A 91 -14.26 6.08 -5.79
C GLY A 91 -15.14 6.19 -4.53
N GLU A 92 -14.61 5.83 -3.37
CA GLU A 92 -15.32 5.97 -2.10
C GLU A 92 -15.48 7.44 -1.71
N GLU A 93 -14.40 8.22 -1.80
CA GLU A 93 -14.39 9.64 -1.45
C GLU A 93 -15.27 10.46 -2.37
N LEU A 94 -15.26 10.17 -3.69
CA LEU A 94 -16.19 10.80 -4.63
C LEU A 94 -17.65 10.54 -4.23
N ARG A 95 -17.97 9.30 -3.82
CA ARG A 95 -19.31 8.95 -3.36
C ARG A 95 -19.64 9.67 -2.05
N ILE A 96 -18.72 9.76 -1.10
CA ILE A 96 -18.92 10.47 0.16
C ILE A 96 -19.19 11.95 -0.11
N LEU A 97 -18.35 12.62 -0.90
CA LEU A 97 -18.48 14.05 -1.22
C LEU A 97 -19.80 14.36 -1.94
N ASN A 98 -20.24 13.49 -2.86
CA ASN A 98 -21.51 13.68 -3.57
C ASN A 98 -22.75 13.50 -2.69
N ASN A 99 -22.67 12.67 -1.65
CA ASN A 99 -23.83 12.30 -0.83
C ASN A 99 -23.85 13.00 0.54
N ALA A 100 -22.75 13.63 0.95
CA ALA A 100 -22.66 14.31 2.23
C ALA A 100 -23.51 15.60 2.23
N PRO A 101 -24.17 15.93 3.35
CA PRO A 101 -24.79 17.24 3.51
C PRO A 101 -23.76 18.36 3.32
N GLN A 102 -24.13 19.41 2.58
CA GLN A 102 -23.25 20.54 2.30
C GLN A 102 -22.70 21.21 3.56
N GLU A 103 -23.51 21.28 4.62
CA GLU A 103 -23.07 21.77 5.94
C GLU A 103 -21.91 20.94 6.52
N ASN A 104 -21.94 19.62 6.36
CA ASN A 104 -20.87 18.75 6.85
C ASN A 104 -19.58 18.96 6.06
N ILE A 105 -19.69 19.11 4.73
CA ILE A 105 -18.55 19.40 3.86
C ILE A 105 -17.91 20.74 4.26
N TYR A 106 -18.73 21.78 4.42
CA TYR A 106 -18.28 23.11 4.85
C TYR A 106 -17.57 23.07 6.22
N ASN A 107 -18.17 22.39 7.19
CA ASN A 107 -17.60 22.23 8.52
C ASN A 107 -16.26 21.47 8.47
N LEU A 108 -16.17 20.41 7.67
CA LEU A 108 -14.93 19.67 7.46
C LEU A 108 -13.85 20.57 6.85
N MET A 109 -14.15 21.32 5.79
CA MET A 109 -13.17 22.21 5.15
C MET A 109 -12.63 23.27 6.14
N ASN A 110 -13.49 23.84 6.98
CA ASN A 110 -13.05 24.79 7.99
C ASN A 110 -12.13 24.16 9.05
N ILE A 111 -12.35 22.90 9.41
CA ILE A 111 -11.45 22.16 10.30
C ILE A 111 -10.11 21.93 9.58
N LEU A 112 -10.14 21.42 8.35
CA LEU A 112 -8.93 21.10 7.58
C LEU A 112 -8.06 22.33 7.27
N LYS A 113 -8.65 23.52 7.14
CA LYS A 113 -7.89 24.79 7.03
C LYS A 113 -7.05 25.13 8.28
N THR A 114 -7.36 24.52 9.42
CA THR A 114 -6.55 24.67 10.65
C THR A 114 -5.47 23.60 10.78
N ALA A 115 -5.39 22.68 9.81
CA ALA A 115 -4.41 21.61 9.82
C ALA A 115 -3.00 22.19 9.82
N SER A 116 -2.18 21.70 10.74
CA SER A 116 -0.78 22.06 10.86
C SER A 116 0.06 20.80 11.00
N GLU A 117 1.35 20.92 10.73
CA GLU A 117 2.27 19.80 10.88
C GLU A 117 2.26 19.26 12.31
N TRP A 118 2.06 17.96 12.46
CA TRP A 118 2.14 17.28 13.76
C TRP A 118 3.35 16.36 13.82
N ARG A 119 3.48 15.46 12.83
CA ARG A 119 4.56 14.48 12.79
C ARG A 119 4.86 14.02 11.37
N SER A 120 6.12 14.06 10.97
CA SER A 120 6.62 13.25 9.85
C SER A 120 6.69 11.79 10.32
N GLY A 121 6.16 10.85 9.54
CA GLY A 121 6.22 9.42 9.88
C GLY A 121 7.66 8.93 10.04
N ALA A 122 7.84 7.67 10.46
CA ALA A 122 9.16 7.07 10.64
C ALA A 122 9.97 6.87 9.32
N GLY A 123 9.51 7.43 8.19
CA GLY A 123 10.15 7.45 6.88
C GLY A 123 9.71 8.67 6.06
N SER A 124 10.44 8.99 4.99
CA SER A 124 10.23 10.18 4.12
C SER A 124 8.90 10.21 3.38
N ASP A 125 8.21 9.07 3.32
CA ASP A 125 7.10 8.86 2.39
C ASP A 125 5.73 8.88 3.08
N SER A 126 5.69 9.26 4.36
CA SER A 126 4.44 9.40 5.13
C SER A 126 4.45 10.66 5.98
N PHE A 127 3.31 11.33 6.05
CA PHE A 127 3.17 12.59 6.77
C PHE A 127 1.81 12.68 7.46
N ILE A 128 1.77 13.27 8.66
CA ILE A 128 0.54 13.48 9.41
C ILE A 128 0.40 14.94 9.79
N MET A 129 -0.73 15.53 9.42
CA MET A 129 -1.18 16.82 9.92
C MET A 129 -2.24 16.66 11.00
N GLU A 130 -2.25 17.60 11.93
CA GLU A 130 -3.27 17.72 12.97
C GLU A 130 -4.10 18.98 12.72
N ALA A 131 -5.40 18.81 12.56
CA ALA A 131 -6.39 19.87 12.62
C ALA A 131 -6.99 19.91 14.04
N LYS A 132 -6.70 20.99 14.77
CA LYS A 132 -7.11 21.14 16.17
C LYS A 132 -8.59 21.49 16.26
N LEU A 133 -9.33 20.73 17.06
CA LEU A 133 -10.69 21.10 17.46
C LEU A 133 -10.67 21.63 18.89
N ASN A 134 -11.28 22.80 19.11
CA ASN A 134 -11.29 23.49 20.40
C ASN A 134 -11.86 22.67 21.58
N SER A 135 -12.59 21.57 21.32
CA SER A 135 -13.35 20.83 22.35
C SER A 135 -13.57 19.34 22.03
N LYS A 136 -12.82 18.79 21.06
CA LYS A 136 -12.96 17.40 20.57
C LYS A 136 -11.57 16.80 20.33
N PRO A 137 -11.41 15.46 20.23
CA PRO A 137 -10.15 14.90 19.74
C PRO A 137 -9.78 15.56 18.40
N SER A 138 -8.50 15.88 18.22
CA SER A 138 -8.00 16.45 16.97
C SER A 138 -8.28 15.52 15.79
N MET A 139 -8.49 16.11 14.63
CA MET A 139 -8.60 15.38 13.37
C MET A 139 -7.20 15.25 12.77
N PHE A 140 -6.88 14.08 12.23
CA PHE A 140 -5.58 13.82 11.62
C PHE A 140 -5.75 13.57 10.13
N VAL A 141 -4.93 14.24 9.33
CA VAL A 141 -4.85 13.97 7.90
C VAL A 141 -3.56 13.23 7.63
N SER A 142 -3.67 12.02 7.10
CA SER A 142 -2.55 11.17 6.75
C SER A 142 -2.27 11.28 5.25
N PHE A 143 -0.99 11.42 4.91
CA PHE A 143 -0.52 11.52 3.54
C PHE A 143 0.52 10.44 3.26
N ILE A 144 0.55 10.00 2.01
CA ILE A 144 1.58 9.11 1.47
C ILE A 144 2.18 9.73 0.21
N LYS A 145 3.49 9.56 0.05
CA LYS A 145 4.19 10.00 -1.16
C LYS A 145 4.06 8.95 -2.25
N TYR A 146 3.63 9.34 -3.43
CA TYR A 146 3.51 8.45 -4.58
C TYR A 146 4.83 8.30 -5.33
N PRO A 147 4.99 7.25 -6.16
CA PRO A 147 6.16 7.07 -7.01
C PRO A 147 6.41 8.22 -8.00
N SER A 148 5.38 9.04 -8.27
CA SER A 148 5.44 10.28 -9.05
C SER A 148 6.04 11.48 -8.29
N ASP A 149 6.47 11.28 -7.04
CA ASP A 149 6.92 12.30 -6.09
C ASP A 149 5.83 13.26 -5.56
N ASN A 150 4.60 13.19 -6.08
CA ASN A 150 3.46 13.93 -5.55
C ASN A 150 2.91 13.29 -4.27
N TRP A 151 2.35 14.11 -3.39
CA TRP A 151 1.66 13.62 -2.19
C TRP A 151 0.19 13.33 -2.47
N LYS A 152 -0.32 12.30 -1.79
CA LYS A 152 -1.72 11.91 -1.80
C LYS A 152 -2.29 11.82 -0.39
N ILE A 153 -3.57 12.15 -0.26
CA ILE A 153 -4.32 11.94 0.97
C ILE A 153 -4.59 10.45 1.11
N ASN A 154 -4.02 9.86 2.15
CA ASN A 154 -4.31 8.48 2.52
C ASN A 154 -5.58 8.40 3.36
N GLU A 155 -5.80 9.33 4.29
CA GLU A 155 -6.95 9.30 5.21
C GLU A 155 -7.19 10.67 5.86
N ILE A 156 -8.45 10.94 6.19
CA ILE A 156 -8.95 12.10 6.97
C ILE A 156 -9.83 11.59 8.10
#